data_AF-A0A919RIT7-F1
#
_entry.id   AF-A0A919RIT7-F1
#
_cell.length_a   1.000
_cell.length_b   1.000
_cell.length_c   1.000
_cell.angle_alpha   90.00
_cell.angle_beta   90.00
_cell.angle_gamma   90.00
#
_symmetry.space_group_name_H-M   'P 1'
#
loop_
_entity.id
_entity.type
_entity.pdbx_description
1 polymer ?
#
loop_
_entity_poly.entity_id
_entity_poly.type
_entity_poly.pdbx_seq_one_letter_code
_entity_poly.pdbx_strand_id
1 'polypeptide(L)'
;MPGSPVEAEICAYTVNGEKIGKPTKLSGSPAKLVEDLNYLPLGEILPRPCPAVFSVIVNYLIRLRYSDNKVGWVSTAFEVNECVVTTNGRHRSAAYFGEEIKHAYETGRWGGFSSPTSCASAPGHRGQEKVIVPPGADGLTLCRFHDGELIKHLDRATAKQLAAAASALPTRPNDFQCDGPTGGPEIRMIFHYPIGPPAEALLWSGRCGVENLYVEAGASPQLLELLAELP
;
A
#
# COMPACT_ATOMS: atom_id res chain seq x y z
N MET A 1 14.72 -4.54 -4.77
CA MET A 1 15.27 -4.60 -6.14
C MET A 1 16.63 -3.92 -6.14
N PRO A 2 17.70 -4.57 -6.65
CA PRO A 2 19.04 -4.00 -6.61
C PRO A 2 19.26 -2.98 -7.74
N GLY A 3 19.98 -1.90 -7.45
CA GLY A 3 20.47 -0.94 -8.45
C GLY A 3 19.38 -0.15 -9.18
N SER A 4 19.79 0.51 -10.27
CA SER A 4 18.93 1.35 -11.10
C SER A 4 18.78 0.73 -12.50
N PRO A 5 17.58 0.28 -12.91
CA PRO A 5 17.37 -0.21 -14.27
C PRO A 5 17.49 0.93 -15.29
N VAL A 6 17.93 0.58 -16.48
CA VAL A 6 18.03 1.47 -17.65
C VAL A 6 16.80 1.36 -18.55
N GLU A 7 16.05 0.26 -18.46
CA GLU A 7 14.79 0.07 -19.19
C GLU A 7 13.76 -0.66 -18.33
N ALA A 8 12.49 -0.34 -18.54
CA ALA A 8 11.35 -1.06 -18.02
C ALA A 8 10.33 -1.30 -19.13
N GLU A 9 9.77 -2.50 -19.18
CA GLU A 9 8.72 -2.90 -20.12
C GLU A 9 7.63 -3.66 -19.36
N ILE A 10 6.37 -3.34 -19.63
CA ILE A 10 5.21 -3.94 -18.98
C ILE A 10 4.46 -4.79 -20.00
N CYS A 11 4.18 -6.04 -19.64
CA CYS A 11 3.29 -6.93 -20.36
C CYS A 11 2.02 -7.16 -19.53
N ALA A 12 0.86 -7.17 -20.19
CA ALA A 12 -0.43 -7.49 -19.57
C ALA A 12 -0.91 -8.89 -19.98
N TYR A 13 -1.60 -9.58 -19.09
CA TYR A 13 -2.11 -10.93 -19.29
C TYR A 13 -3.48 -11.13 -18.62
N THR A 14 -4.30 -12.02 -19.19
CA THR A 14 -5.52 -12.52 -18.54
C THR A 14 -5.18 -13.43 -17.36
N VAL A 15 -6.19 -13.85 -16.60
CA VAL A 15 -6.04 -14.86 -15.54
C VAL A 15 -5.53 -16.21 -16.05
N ASN A 16 -5.78 -16.54 -17.33
CA ASN A 16 -5.34 -17.79 -17.96
C ASN A 16 -3.94 -17.68 -18.57
N GLY A 17 -3.25 -16.54 -18.38
CA GLY A 17 -1.92 -16.29 -18.93
C GLY A 17 -1.91 -15.90 -20.42
N GLU A 18 -3.08 -15.60 -21.00
CA GLU A 18 -3.14 -15.10 -22.38
C GLU A 18 -2.68 -13.65 -22.42
N LYS A 19 -1.77 -13.34 -23.35
CA LYS A 19 -1.23 -11.99 -23.48
C LYS A 19 -2.30 -11.01 -23.95
N ILE A 20 -2.41 -9.88 -23.26
CA ILE A 20 -3.26 -8.76 -23.62
C ILE A 20 -2.40 -7.72 -24.33
N GLY A 21 -2.75 -7.38 -25.56
CA GLY A 21 -2.09 -6.30 -26.31
C GLY A 21 -0.58 -6.50 -26.55
N LYS A 22 0.10 -5.38 -26.79
CA LYS A 22 1.56 -5.34 -27.00
C LYS A 22 2.26 -4.92 -25.70
N PRO A 23 3.52 -5.32 -25.48
CA PRO A 23 4.30 -4.80 -24.37
C PRO A 23 4.43 -3.27 -24.47
N THR A 24 4.33 -2.60 -23.33
CA THR A 24 4.52 -1.16 -23.23
C THR A 24 5.87 -0.86 -22.60
N LYS A 25 6.75 -0.18 -23.34
CA LYS A 25 8.00 0.35 -22.77
C LYS A 25 7.71 1.62 -21.99
N LEU A 26 8.28 1.72 -20.79
CA LEU A 26 8.17 2.94 -20.00
C LEU A 26 9.11 4.00 -20.55
N SER A 27 8.53 5.16 -20.86
CA SER A 27 9.24 6.41 -21.12
C SER A 27 9.59 7.10 -19.80
N GLY A 28 10.75 7.77 -19.73
CA GLY A 28 11.23 8.44 -18.51
C GLY A 28 12.27 7.62 -17.74
N SER A 29 12.16 7.59 -16.41
CA SER A 29 13.16 6.96 -15.52
C SER A 29 12.64 5.64 -14.93
N PRO A 30 12.99 4.47 -15.51
CA PRO A 30 12.78 3.16 -14.90
C PRO A 30 13.33 3.05 -13.47
N ALA A 31 14.34 3.86 -13.14
CA ALA A 31 14.89 3.93 -11.80
C ALA A 31 13.86 4.40 -10.75
N LYS A 32 12.97 5.33 -11.12
CA LYS A 32 11.92 5.81 -10.21
C LYS A 32 10.92 4.70 -9.86
N LEU A 33 10.54 3.87 -10.83
CA LEU A 33 9.70 2.69 -10.57
C LEU A 33 10.38 1.75 -9.55
N VAL A 34 11.66 1.43 -9.75
CA VAL A 34 12.39 0.56 -8.82
C VAL A 34 12.58 1.19 -7.45
N GLU A 35 12.82 2.49 -7.38
CA GLU A 35 12.87 3.26 -6.14
C GLU A 35 11.54 3.12 -5.38
N ASP A 36 10.42 3.36 -6.04
CA ASP A 36 9.09 3.26 -5.43
C ASP A 36 8.81 1.83 -4.95
N LEU A 37 9.06 0.81 -5.78
CA LEU A 37 8.92 -0.59 -5.39
C LEU A 37 9.79 -0.99 -4.18
N ASN A 38 10.92 -0.29 -3.96
CA ASN A 38 11.77 -0.51 -2.80
C ASN A 38 11.21 0.08 -1.50
N TYR A 39 10.20 0.93 -1.57
CA TYR A 39 9.46 1.42 -0.40
C TYR A 39 8.24 0.58 -0.05
N LEU A 40 7.84 -0.40 -0.85
CA LEU A 40 6.70 -1.24 -0.48
C LEU A 40 7.01 -2.08 0.77
N PRO A 41 6.06 -2.37 1.67
CA PRO A 41 6.30 -3.31 2.76
C PRO A 41 6.65 -4.71 2.22
N LEU A 42 7.56 -5.44 2.88
CA LEU A 42 7.86 -6.83 2.52
C LEU A 42 7.17 -7.78 3.47
N GLY A 43 6.70 -8.92 3.00
CA GLY A 43 6.38 -10.00 3.91
C GLY A 43 5.34 -10.95 3.35
N GLU A 44 5.19 -12.04 4.08
CA GLU A 44 4.08 -12.98 3.91
C GLU A 44 2.85 -12.42 4.62
N ILE A 45 2.39 -11.25 4.20
CA ILE A 45 0.99 -10.92 4.45
C ILE A 45 0.20 -11.97 3.67
N LEU A 46 -0.62 -12.76 4.37
CA LEU A 46 -1.41 -13.81 3.74
C LEU A 46 -2.23 -13.15 2.61
N PRO A 47 -2.30 -13.74 1.40
CA PRO A 47 -3.14 -13.18 0.36
C PRO A 47 -4.56 -13.05 0.91
N ARG A 48 -5.08 -11.82 0.91
CA ARG A 48 -6.48 -11.59 1.29
C ARG A 48 -7.33 -12.46 0.35
N PRO A 49 -8.29 -13.25 0.87
CA PRO A 49 -9.17 -14.00 -0.01
C PRO A 49 -9.86 -13.01 -0.95
N CYS A 50 -9.59 -13.12 -2.25
CA CYS A 50 -10.28 -12.34 -3.27
C CYS A 50 -11.71 -12.91 -3.39
N PRO A 51 -12.76 -12.20 -2.98
CA PRO A 51 -14.11 -12.68 -3.22
C PRO A 51 -14.29 -12.79 -4.74
N ALA A 52 -14.46 -14.01 -5.24
CA ALA A 52 -14.47 -14.37 -6.67
C ALA A 52 -15.65 -13.82 -7.48
N VAL A 53 -16.33 -12.79 -6.98
CA VAL A 53 -17.56 -12.25 -7.56
C VAL A 53 -17.17 -11.25 -8.67
N PHE A 54 -17.04 -11.77 -9.89
CA PHE A 54 -16.97 -11.00 -11.15
C PHE A 54 -15.84 -9.98 -11.30
N SER A 55 -14.76 -10.05 -10.50
CA SER A 55 -13.68 -9.08 -10.63
C SER A 55 -12.86 -9.29 -11.91
N VAL A 56 -12.66 -8.20 -12.65
CA VAL A 56 -11.75 -8.16 -13.79
C VAL A 56 -10.33 -8.15 -13.21
N ILE A 57 -9.60 -9.25 -13.41
CA ILE A 57 -8.18 -9.36 -13.04
C ILE A 57 -7.33 -9.22 -14.29
N VAL A 58 -6.41 -8.25 -14.27
CA VAL A 58 -5.37 -8.11 -15.29
C VAL A 58 -4.01 -8.28 -14.64
N ASN A 59 -3.27 -9.32 -15.02
CA ASN A 59 -1.94 -9.60 -14.52
C ASN A 59 -0.91 -8.76 -15.29
N TYR A 60 -0.01 -8.12 -14.57
CA TYR A 60 1.10 -7.37 -15.16
C TYR A 60 2.44 -8.02 -14.82
N LEU A 61 3.30 -8.12 -15.82
CA LEU A 61 4.69 -8.53 -15.68
C LEU A 61 5.60 -7.42 -16.16
N ILE A 62 6.41 -6.90 -15.25
CA ILE A 62 7.37 -5.83 -15.49
C ILE A 62 8.75 -6.46 -15.68
N ARG A 63 9.33 -6.26 -16.85
CA ARG A 63 10.72 -6.57 -17.15
C ARG A 63 11.58 -5.35 -16.88
N LEU A 64 12.63 -5.51 -16.07
CA LEU A 64 13.60 -4.47 -15.76
C LEU A 64 14.97 -4.87 -16.31
N ARG A 65 15.58 -4.04 -17.16
CA ARG A 65 16.95 -4.28 -17.68
C ARG A 65 17.93 -3.35 -16.99
N TYR A 66 19.06 -3.88 -16.56
CA TYR A 66 20.15 -3.13 -15.91
C TYR A 66 21.32 -2.89 -16.87
N SER A 67 22.20 -1.96 -16.53
CA SER A 67 23.36 -1.57 -17.36
C SER A 67 24.36 -2.72 -17.57
N ASP A 68 24.41 -3.67 -16.64
CA ASP A 68 25.23 -4.89 -16.70
C ASP A 68 24.53 -6.05 -17.42
N ASN A 69 23.47 -5.77 -18.19
CA ASN A 69 22.62 -6.73 -18.90
C ASN A 69 21.85 -7.72 -18.00
N LYS A 70 21.87 -7.54 -16.67
CA LYS A 70 20.97 -8.31 -15.80
C LYS A 70 19.52 -7.93 -16.06
N VAL A 71 18.63 -8.88 -15.80
CA VAL A 71 17.18 -8.69 -15.92
C VAL A 71 16.52 -9.03 -14.59
N GLY A 72 15.68 -8.11 -14.12
CA GLY A 72 14.77 -8.34 -13.00
C GLY A 72 13.33 -8.45 -13.50
N TRP A 73 12.51 -9.18 -12.76
CA TRP A 73 11.08 -9.33 -13.03
C TRP A 73 10.28 -8.93 -11.81
N VAL A 74 9.16 -8.24 -12.03
CA VAL A 74 8.17 -7.93 -11.00
C VAL A 74 6.80 -8.30 -11.56
N SER A 75 6.04 -9.09 -10.82
CA SER A 75 4.67 -9.44 -11.14
C SER A 75 3.74 -8.78 -10.13
N THR A 76 2.63 -8.26 -10.64
CA THR A 76 1.53 -7.66 -9.87
C THR A 76 0.24 -7.79 -10.70
N ALA A 77 -0.87 -7.24 -10.24
CA ALA A 77 -2.11 -7.23 -10.99
C ALA A 77 -2.96 -5.99 -10.68
N PHE A 78 -3.86 -5.66 -11.59
CA PHE A 78 -5.04 -4.85 -11.31
C PHE A 78 -6.19 -5.79 -10.96
N GLU A 79 -6.84 -5.53 -9.83
CA GLU A 79 -8.03 -6.25 -9.38
C GLU A 79 -8.85 -5.35 -8.45
N VAL A 80 -10.15 -5.28 -8.69
CA VAL A 80 -11.03 -4.26 -8.07
C VAL A 80 -11.23 -4.40 -6.55
N ASN A 81 -10.92 -5.56 -5.98
CA ASN A 81 -10.96 -5.81 -4.53
C ASN A 81 -9.57 -5.67 -3.87
N GLU A 82 -8.55 -5.24 -4.62
CA GLU A 82 -7.21 -4.93 -4.13
C GLU A 82 -6.50 -6.09 -3.42
N CYS A 83 -6.86 -7.33 -3.74
CA CYS A 83 -6.42 -8.53 -3.00
C CYS A 83 -5.18 -9.23 -3.59
N VAL A 84 -4.56 -8.62 -4.59
CA VAL A 84 -3.45 -9.21 -5.35
C VAL A 84 -2.10 -8.87 -4.74
N VAL A 85 -1.16 -9.81 -4.84
CA VAL A 85 0.19 -9.65 -4.30
C VAL A 85 1.17 -9.20 -5.39
N THR A 86 2.12 -8.36 -4.99
CA THR A 86 3.27 -8.00 -5.81
C THR A 86 4.46 -8.86 -5.42
N THR A 87 5.20 -9.37 -6.40
CA THR A 87 6.36 -10.25 -6.18
C THR A 87 7.45 -10.07 -7.22
N ASN A 88 8.70 -10.29 -6.83
CA ASN A 88 9.83 -10.43 -7.75
C ASN A 88 10.38 -11.87 -7.84
N GLY A 89 9.61 -12.84 -7.36
CA GLY A 89 10.01 -14.25 -7.27
C GLY A 89 10.83 -14.61 -6.01
N ARG A 90 11.39 -13.62 -5.30
CA ARG A 90 12.10 -13.83 -4.03
C ARG A 90 11.37 -13.23 -2.82
N HIS A 91 10.79 -12.06 -3.01
CA HIS A 91 10.05 -11.34 -1.98
C HIS A 91 8.62 -11.07 -2.46
N ARG A 92 7.70 -11.01 -1.50
CA ARG A 92 6.30 -10.67 -1.70
C ARG A 92 5.96 -9.40 -0.95
N SER A 93 4.94 -8.71 -1.45
CA SER A 93 4.30 -7.56 -0.82
C SER A 93 2.80 -7.66 -1.08
N ALA A 94 1.99 -7.46 -0.04
CA ALA A 94 0.54 -7.28 -0.21
C ALA A 94 0.16 -5.83 -0.52
N ALA A 95 1.14 -4.96 -0.76
CA ALA A 95 0.90 -3.62 -1.26
C ALA A 95 0.18 -3.68 -2.62
N TYR A 96 -0.99 -3.07 -2.69
CA TYR A 96 -1.75 -2.91 -3.92
C TYR A 96 -1.36 -1.59 -4.60
N PHE A 97 -1.03 -1.66 -5.89
CA PHE A 97 -0.82 -0.50 -6.78
C PHE A 97 -1.33 -0.83 -8.20
N GLY A 98 -2.43 -1.59 -8.27
CA GLY A 98 -3.00 -2.10 -9.51
C GLY A 98 -3.41 -1.00 -10.49
N GLU A 99 -3.97 0.09 -9.97
CA GLU A 99 -4.36 1.27 -10.76
C GLU A 99 -3.13 1.96 -11.35
N GLU A 100 -2.07 2.14 -10.57
CA GLU A 100 -0.83 2.78 -11.02
C GLU A 100 -0.15 1.95 -12.12
N ILE A 101 -0.10 0.63 -11.98
CA ILE A 101 0.52 -0.21 -13.01
C ILE A 101 -0.33 -0.29 -14.28
N LYS A 102 -1.67 -0.33 -14.14
CA LYS A 102 -2.60 -0.26 -15.27
C LYS A 102 -2.40 1.05 -16.04
N HIS A 103 -2.37 2.18 -15.32
CA HIS A 103 -2.11 3.48 -15.92
C HIS A 103 -0.74 3.53 -16.61
N ALA A 104 0.30 2.97 -15.98
CA ALA A 104 1.63 2.93 -16.57
C ALA A 104 1.70 2.05 -17.84
N TYR A 105 0.95 0.96 -17.89
CA TYR A 105 0.82 0.13 -19.09
C TYR A 105 0.06 0.85 -20.22
N GLU A 106 -1.00 1.59 -19.89
CA GLU A 106 -1.83 2.31 -20.87
C GLU A 106 -1.11 3.54 -21.44
N THR A 107 -0.32 4.25 -20.62
CA THR A 107 0.30 5.52 -21.00
C THR A 107 1.79 5.41 -21.33
N GLY A 108 2.43 4.30 -20.96
CA GLY A 108 3.88 4.15 -21.04
C GLY A 108 4.65 5.09 -20.11
N ARG A 109 4.05 5.53 -19.00
CA ARG A 109 4.68 6.42 -18.01
C ARG A 109 4.42 5.95 -16.60
N TRP A 110 5.47 5.87 -15.79
CA TRP A 110 5.33 5.63 -14.36
C TRP A 110 5.06 6.96 -13.63
N GLY A 111 3.88 7.09 -13.04
CA GLY A 111 3.47 8.29 -12.29
C GLY A 111 3.93 8.32 -10.83
N GLY A 112 4.50 7.22 -10.33
CA GLY A 112 4.68 7.01 -8.89
C GLY A 112 3.44 6.41 -8.25
N PHE A 113 3.54 6.08 -6.97
CA PHE A 113 2.36 5.78 -6.17
C PHE A 113 1.54 7.06 -6.00
N SER A 114 0.24 6.95 -6.20
CA SER A 114 -0.67 8.07 -6.01
C SER A 114 -0.47 8.65 -4.60
N SER A 115 -0.12 9.93 -4.50
CA SER A 115 -0.19 10.61 -3.21
C SER A 115 -1.66 10.70 -2.84
N PRO A 116 -2.13 10.12 -1.72
CA PRO A 116 -3.53 10.20 -1.34
C PRO A 116 -3.82 11.62 -0.85
N THR A 117 -4.10 12.53 -1.76
CA THR A 117 -4.61 13.86 -1.42
C THR A 117 -6.11 13.82 -1.10
N SER A 118 -6.77 12.65 -1.14
CA SER A 118 -8.21 12.55 -0.96
C SER A 118 -8.69 11.20 -0.40
N CYS A 119 -7.99 10.62 0.57
CA CYS A 119 -8.43 9.38 1.24
C CYS A 119 -8.44 8.10 0.40
N ALA A 120 -7.75 8.09 -0.75
CA ALA A 120 -7.47 6.86 -1.47
C ALA A 120 -6.58 5.92 -0.65
N SER A 121 -6.69 4.61 -0.89
CA SER A 121 -5.79 3.62 -0.27
C SER A 121 -4.33 3.93 -0.56
N ALA A 122 -3.47 3.76 0.44
CA ALA A 122 -2.03 3.83 0.23
C ALA A 122 -1.47 2.41 0.03
N PRO A 123 -0.46 2.23 -0.86
CA PRO A 123 0.20 0.93 -1.03
C PRO A 123 1.01 0.51 0.20
N GLY A 124 1.19 1.42 1.17
CA GLY A 124 1.96 1.20 2.38
C GLY A 124 3.44 1.55 2.23
N HIS A 125 4.15 1.56 3.36
CA HIS A 125 5.53 2.00 3.50
C HIS A 125 6.43 0.91 4.09
N ARG A 126 7.70 0.88 3.68
CA ARG A 126 8.68 -0.10 4.14
C ARG A 126 8.83 -0.03 5.66
N GLY A 127 8.80 -1.18 6.32
CA GLY A 127 8.79 -1.27 7.78
C GLY A 127 7.40 -1.51 8.33
N GLN A 128 6.33 -1.28 7.55
CA GLN A 128 4.96 -1.61 7.96
C GLN A 128 4.75 -3.11 8.20
N GLU A 129 5.67 -3.96 7.72
CA GLU A 129 5.68 -5.38 8.06
C GLU A 129 6.10 -5.69 9.50
N LYS A 130 6.61 -4.70 10.25
CA LYS A 130 7.12 -4.86 11.62
C LYS A 130 6.44 -3.96 12.65
N VAL A 131 5.96 -2.80 12.22
CA VAL A 131 5.32 -1.77 13.05
C VAL A 131 4.16 -1.17 12.26
N ILE A 132 3.15 -0.61 12.91
CA ILE A 132 1.98 -0.04 12.20
C ILE A 132 2.38 1.19 11.37
N VAL A 133 3.19 2.07 11.96
CA VAL A 133 3.69 3.29 11.33
C VAL A 133 5.22 3.30 11.44
N PRO A 134 5.96 3.24 10.33
CA PRO A 134 7.40 3.40 10.33
C PRO A 134 7.84 4.80 10.83
N PRO A 135 9.07 4.94 11.34
CA PRO A 135 9.58 6.25 11.73
C PRO A 135 9.74 7.16 10.51
N GLY A 136 9.53 8.47 10.72
CA GLY A 136 9.78 9.49 9.69
C GLY A 136 8.53 10.16 9.11
N ALA A 137 7.33 9.74 9.53
CA ALA A 137 6.10 10.41 9.16
C ALA A 137 6.11 11.88 9.63
N ASP A 138 5.67 12.80 8.76
CA ASP A 138 5.66 14.24 9.04
C ASP A 138 4.36 14.94 8.66
N GLY A 139 3.36 14.17 8.24
CA GLY A 139 1.98 14.59 8.04
C GLY A 139 1.01 13.43 8.26
N LEU A 140 -0.26 13.72 8.49
CA LEU A 140 -1.31 12.70 8.68
C LEU A 140 -2.64 13.21 8.10
N THR A 141 -3.27 12.39 7.28
CA THR A 141 -4.66 12.59 6.83
C THR A 141 -5.56 11.56 7.52
N LEU A 142 -6.66 12.04 8.09
CA LEU A 142 -7.73 11.22 8.65
C LEU A 142 -8.90 11.17 7.68
N CYS A 143 -9.41 9.97 7.47
CA CYS A 143 -10.44 9.68 6.50
C CYS A 143 -11.48 8.73 7.10
N ARG A 144 -12.74 8.90 6.73
CA ARG A 144 -13.76 7.91 7.05
C ARG A 144 -13.58 6.72 6.11
N PHE A 145 -13.52 5.51 6.66
CA PHE A 145 -13.11 4.33 5.90
C PHE A 145 -14.09 3.97 4.76
N HIS A 146 -15.40 4.02 5.00
CA HIS A 146 -16.41 3.50 4.08
C HIS A 146 -16.67 4.38 2.84
N ASP A 147 -16.70 5.69 3.00
CA ASP A 147 -17.01 6.63 1.92
C ASP A 147 -15.79 7.42 1.44
N GLY A 148 -14.63 7.23 2.08
CA GLY A 148 -13.41 7.96 1.77
C GLY A 148 -13.52 9.45 2.06
N GLU A 149 -14.46 9.89 2.90
CA GLU A 149 -14.58 11.31 3.22
C GLU A 149 -13.36 11.77 4.03
N LEU A 150 -12.75 12.87 3.58
CA LEU A 150 -11.73 13.57 4.35
C LEU A 150 -12.32 14.09 5.64
N ILE A 151 -11.83 13.56 6.77
CA ILE A 151 -12.15 14.09 8.09
C ILE A 151 -11.24 15.30 8.34
N LYS A 152 -9.91 15.12 8.21
CA LYS A 152 -8.96 16.17 8.58
C LYS A 152 -7.56 15.94 8.04
N HIS A 153 -6.83 17.03 7.80
CA HIS A 153 -5.37 17.02 7.72
C HIS A 153 -4.78 17.52 9.03
N LEU A 154 -3.86 16.77 9.60
CA LEU A 154 -3.18 17.13 10.84
C LEU A 154 -1.82 17.78 10.54
N ASP A 155 -1.46 18.73 11.39
CA ASP A 155 -0.15 19.36 11.32
C ASP A 155 0.98 18.38 11.64
N ARG A 156 2.21 18.79 11.32
CA ARG A 156 3.40 17.98 11.50
C ARG A 156 3.65 17.56 12.96
N ALA A 157 3.31 18.40 13.93
CA ALA A 157 3.57 18.09 15.33
C ALA A 157 2.63 16.98 15.82
N THR A 158 1.34 17.13 15.54
CA THR A 158 0.29 16.17 15.87
C THR A 158 0.49 14.86 15.12
N ALA A 159 0.83 14.92 13.83
CA ALA A 159 1.14 13.74 13.02
C ALA A 159 2.31 12.93 13.61
N LYS A 160 3.38 13.59 14.06
CA LYS A 160 4.52 12.92 14.69
C LYS A 160 4.16 12.27 16.01
N GLN A 161 3.32 12.91 16.83
CA GLN A 161 2.86 12.36 18.09
C GLN A 161 2.01 11.09 17.87
N LEU A 162 1.05 11.15 16.95
CA LEU A 162 0.20 10.01 16.58
C LEU A 162 1.01 8.89 15.94
N ALA A 163 1.97 9.22 15.07
CA ALA A 163 2.87 8.23 14.49
C ALA A 163 3.68 7.51 15.58
N ALA A 164 4.27 8.25 16.53
CA ALA A 164 5.03 7.64 17.62
C ALA A 164 4.15 6.73 18.51
N ALA A 165 2.93 7.15 18.83
CA ALA A 165 1.98 6.33 19.58
C ALA A 165 1.64 5.04 18.81
N ALA A 166 1.34 5.14 17.51
CA ALA A 166 1.03 3.98 16.68
C ALA A 166 2.24 3.04 16.48
N SER A 167 3.46 3.59 16.33
CA SER A 167 4.69 2.80 16.23
C SER A 167 5.03 2.01 17.50
N ALA A 168 4.58 2.49 18.66
CA ALA A 168 4.86 1.86 19.96
C ALA A 168 3.93 0.68 20.27
N LEU A 169 2.85 0.50 19.50
CA LEU A 169 1.91 -0.59 19.71
C LEU A 169 2.55 -1.93 19.34
N PRO A 170 2.45 -2.96 20.19
CA PRO A 170 2.94 -4.29 19.88
C PRO A 170 2.08 -4.88 18.78
N THR A 171 2.64 -5.00 17.57
CA THR A 171 1.90 -5.48 16.39
C THR A 171 2.25 -6.93 16.06
N ARG A 172 1.28 -7.65 15.50
CA ARG A 172 1.48 -8.97 14.89
C ARG A 172 1.27 -8.91 13.37
N PRO A 173 1.78 -9.88 12.60
CA PRO A 173 1.40 -10.01 11.20
C PRO A 173 -0.12 -10.07 11.03
N ASN A 174 -0.60 -9.37 10.02
CA ASN A 174 -2.01 -9.31 9.67
C ASN A 174 -2.44 -10.60 8.98
N ASP A 175 -3.50 -11.23 9.49
CA ASP A 175 -4.11 -12.45 8.94
C ASP A 175 -5.48 -12.16 8.29
N PHE A 176 -5.93 -10.91 8.31
CA PHE A 176 -7.21 -10.40 7.85
C PHE A 176 -8.43 -11.04 8.53
N GLN A 177 -8.27 -11.57 9.75
CA GLN A 177 -9.34 -12.18 10.54
C GLN A 177 -9.74 -11.27 11.70
N CYS A 178 -10.46 -10.19 11.37
CA CYS A 178 -11.14 -9.37 12.37
C CYS A 178 -12.53 -9.96 12.70
N ASP A 179 -12.81 -10.19 13.98
CA ASP A 179 -14.08 -10.72 14.46
C ASP A 179 -14.91 -9.67 15.22
N GLY A 180 -16.24 -9.82 15.19
CA GLY A 180 -17.16 -9.07 16.04
C GLY A 180 -17.93 -7.93 15.33
N PRO A 181 -18.89 -7.32 16.05
CA PRO A 181 -19.78 -6.33 15.45
C PRO A 181 -19.00 -5.10 14.98
N THR A 182 -19.21 -4.72 13.71
CA THR A 182 -18.85 -3.41 13.19
C THR A 182 -19.92 -2.40 13.62
N GLY A 183 -19.52 -1.22 14.09
CA GLY A 183 -20.47 -0.24 14.63
C GLY A 183 -19.86 0.95 15.36
N GLY A 184 -18.54 0.96 15.58
CA GLY A 184 -17.79 2.15 15.97
C GLY A 184 -17.20 2.89 14.77
N PRO A 185 -16.54 4.04 14.99
CA PRO A 185 -15.91 4.80 13.92
C PRO A 185 -14.75 4.00 13.31
N GLU A 186 -14.82 3.79 11.99
CA GLU A 186 -13.73 3.24 11.20
C GLU A 186 -12.97 4.39 10.52
N ILE A 187 -11.75 4.64 11.01
CA ILE A 187 -10.92 5.76 10.56
C ILE A 187 -9.71 5.21 9.83
N ARG A 188 -9.54 5.65 8.58
CA ARG A 188 -8.31 5.46 7.82
C ARG A 188 -7.34 6.60 8.12
N MET A 189 -6.15 6.23 8.58
CA MET A 189 -5.05 7.11 8.92
C MET A 189 -3.96 6.97 7.85
N ILE A 190 -3.72 8.02 7.08
CA ILE A 190 -2.71 8.06 6.01
C ILE A 190 -1.55 8.93 6.48
N PHE A 191 -0.45 8.28 6.87
CA PHE A 191 0.77 8.94 7.32
C PHE A 191 1.66 9.28 6.14
N HIS A 192 1.97 10.57 5.98
CA HIS A 192 2.78 11.09 4.88
C HIS A 192 4.25 11.15 5.27
N TYR A 193 5.11 10.92 4.27
CA TYR A 193 6.56 10.94 4.41
C TYR A 193 7.15 11.90 3.38
N PRO A 194 8.28 12.55 3.69
CA PRO A 194 8.99 13.37 2.71
C PRO A 194 9.47 12.60 1.48
N ILE A 195 9.69 11.29 1.64
CA ILE A 195 10.19 10.40 0.58
C ILE A 195 9.45 9.07 0.66
N GLY A 196 9.00 8.57 -0.49
CA GLY A 196 8.30 7.30 -0.64
C GLY A 196 6.78 7.44 -0.51
N PRO A 197 6.06 6.31 -0.65
CA PRO A 197 4.61 6.26 -0.45
C PRO A 197 4.22 6.56 1.00
N PRO A 198 2.96 6.95 1.23
CA PRO A 198 2.42 7.01 2.57
C PRO A 198 2.27 5.62 3.20
N ALA A 199 2.23 5.60 4.52
CA ALA A 199 1.84 4.44 5.32
C ALA A 199 0.36 4.55 5.66
N GLU A 200 -0.41 3.48 5.48
CA GLU A 200 -1.81 3.41 5.90
C GLU A 200 -1.96 2.61 7.19
N ALA A 201 -2.79 3.10 8.10
CA ALA A 201 -3.28 2.35 9.24
C ALA A 201 -4.79 2.57 9.39
N LEU A 202 -5.51 1.53 9.80
CA LEU A 202 -6.95 1.53 9.99
C LEU A 202 -7.26 1.41 11.47
N LEU A 203 -7.90 2.42 12.03
CA LEU A 203 -8.54 2.30 13.33
C LEU A 203 -9.87 1.57 13.13
N TRP A 204 -9.99 0.39 13.73
CA TRP A 204 -11.12 -0.52 13.55
C TRP A 204 -11.87 -0.74 14.87
N SER A 205 -13.21 -0.77 14.83
CA SER A 205 -14.02 -0.97 16.04
C SER A 205 -14.25 -2.44 16.41
N GLY A 206 -13.97 -3.37 15.49
CA GLY A 206 -14.04 -4.81 15.74
C GLY A 206 -12.82 -5.35 16.50
N ARG A 207 -12.87 -6.63 16.90
CA ARG A 207 -11.79 -7.32 17.62
C ARG A 207 -10.77 -7.86 16.63
N CYS A 208 -9.75 -7.07 16.36
CA CYS A 208 -8.59 -7.46 15.55
C CYS A 208 -7.31 -7.55 16.40
N GLY A 209 -7.32 -6.98 17.61
CA GLY A 209 -6.10 -6.60 18.31
C GLY A 209 -5.31 -5.55 17.53
N VAL A 210 -3.98 -5.64 17.61
CA VAL A 210 -3.06 -4.75 16.90
C VAL A 210 -2.31 -5.57 15.85
N GLU A 211 -2.67 -5.38 14.59
CA GLU A 211 -2.03 -6.04 13.46
C GLU A 211 -1.34 -5.02 12.56
N ASN A 212 -0.41 -5.48 11.72
CA ASN A 212 0.14 -4.64 10.67
C ASN A 212 -1.02 -4.10 9.81
N LEU A 213 -1.16 -2.77 9.74
CA LEU A 213 -2.28 -2.03 9.11
C LEU A 213 -3.56 -1.86 9.96
N TYR A 214 -3.83 -2.64 11.01
CA TYR A 214 -5.05 -2.50 11.83
C TYR A 214 -4.75 -2.18 13.30
N VAL A 215 -5.44 -1.18 13.83
CA VAL A 215 -5.45 -0.86 15.26
C VAL A 215 -6.88 -1.04 15.76
N GLU A 216 -7.11 -2.02 16.62
CA GLU A 216 -8.36 -2.10 17.38
C GLU A 216 -8.50 -0.87 18.27
N ALA A 217 -9.64 -0.18 18.17
CA ALA A 217 -9.95 1.01 18.95
C ALA A 217 -9.73 0.79 20.45
N GLY A 218 -10.22 -0.33 20.99
CA GLY A 218 -10.04 -0.68 22.41
C GLY A 218 -8.60 -1.02 22.82
N ALA A 219 -7.71 -1.33 21.87
CA ALA A 219 -6.33 -1.70 22.13
C ALA A 219 -5.38 -0.49 22.30
N SER A 220 -5.85 0.72 21.97
CA SER A 220 -5.05 1.94 22.15
C SER A 220 -5.89 3.12 22.65
N PRO A 221 -6.19 3.16 23.97
CA PRO A 221 -6.89 4.30 24.59
C PRO A 221 -6.19 5.64 24.33
N GLN A 222 -4.85 5.65 24.32
CA GLN A 222 -4.08 6.84 24.03
C GLN A 222 -4.28 7.35 22.60
N LEU A 223 -4.37 6.45 21.61
CA LEU A 223 -4.66 6.85 20.23
C LEU A 223 -6.10 7.37 20.11
N LEU A 224 -7.06 6.75 20.80
CA LEU A 224 -8.44 7.22 20.84
C LEU A 224 -8.58 8.59 21.51
N GLU A 225 -7.91 8.82 22.63
CA GLU A 225 -7.89 10.12 23.31
C GLU A 225 -7.34 11.20 22.38
N LEU A 226 -6.18 10.94 21.77
CA LEU A 226 -5.57 11.88 20.82
C LEU A 226 -6.46 12.16 19.60
N LEU A 227 -7.25 11.18 19.15
CA LEU A 227 -8.21 11.36 18.06
C LEU A 227 -9.49 12.08 18.51
N ALA A 228 -9.95 11.85 19.74
CA ALA A 228 -11.14 12.49 20.30
C ALA A 228 -10.91 13.97 20.65
N GLU A 229 -9.67 14.36 20.94
CA GLU A 229 -9.26 15.75 21.16
C GLU A 229 -9.12 16.56 19.85
N LEU A 230 -9.27 15.92 18.69
CA LEU A 230 -9.24 16.61 17.41
C LEU A 230 -10.55 17.40 17.21
N PRO A 231 -10.49 18.73 17.01
CA PRO A 231 -11.68 19.54 16.81
C PRO A 231 -12.36 19.27 15.46
#